data_AF-A0A8H8WP12-F1
#
_entry.id   AF-A0A8H8WP12-F1
#
_cell.length_a   1.000
_cell.length_b   1.000
_cell.length_c   1.000
_cell.angle_alpha   90.00
_cell.angle_beta   90.00
_cell.angle_gamma   90.00
#
_symmetry.space_group_name_H-M   'P 1'
#
loop_
_entity.id
_entity.type
_entity.pdbx_description
1 polymer ?
#
loop_
_entity_poly.entity_id
_entity_poly.type
_entity_poly.pdbx_seq_one_letter_code
_entity_poly.pdbx_strand_id
1 'polypeptide(L)'
;MDRQTLEKAGVLLLGPDWKLPLASVLGPHHPEGAREKIDPRLVRRWAAGDRAIPGWVAPVIIDLLMERSKELNNLAWDAAHLAERLIDEGGGYGKYPTAKKD
;
A
#
# COMPACT_ATOMS: atom_id res chain seq x y z
N MET A 1 13.13 -6.28 11.14
CA MET A 1 12.71 -5.13 10.31
C MET A 1 13.15 -3.86 11.01
N ASP A 2 13.74 -2.91 10.27
CA ASP A 2 14.16 -1.62 10.82
C ASP A 2 13.08 -0.52 10.64
N ARG A 3 13.34 0.65 11.23
CA ARG A 3 12.45 1.82 11.21
C ARG A 3 12.20 2.35 9.80
N GLN A 4 13.23 2.41 8.95
CA GLN A 4 13.14 2.96 7.60
C GLN A 4 12.29 2.04 6.70
N THR A 5 12.44 0.74 6.85
CA THR A 5 11.66 -0.28 6.15
C THR A 5 10.20 -0.20 6.56
N LEU A 6 9.91 -0.08 7.86
CA LEU A 6 8.54 0.12 8.37
C LEU A 6 7.90 1.39 7.78
N GLU A 7 8.64 2.49 7.73
CA GLU A 7 8.15 3.76 7.18
C GLU A 7 7.79 3.64 5.69
N LYS A 8 8.68 3.06 4.88
CA LYS A 8 8.42 2.81 3.46
C LYS A 8 7.21 1.90 3.25
N ALA A 9 7.13 0.79 4.01
CA ALA A 9 6.01 -0.14 3.93
C ALA A 9 4.70 0.54 4.31
N GLY A 10 4.69 1.32 5.40
CA GLY A 10 3.52 2.08 5.84
C GLY A 10 3.01 3.02 4.75
N VAL A 11 3.91 3.79 4.12
CA VAL A 11 3.54 4.71 3.03
C VAL A 11 2.98 3.97 1.82
N LEU A 12 3.59 2.86 1.41
CA LEU A 12 3.12 2.06 0.27
C LEU A 12 1.73 1.44 0.54
N LEU A 13 1.46 1.03 1.78
CA LEU A 13 0.18 0.43 2.15
C LEU A 13 -0.93 1.47 2.34
N LEU A 14 -0.62 2.59 3.01
CA LEU A 14 -1.64 3.44 3.65
C LEU A 14 -1.45 4.94 3.34
N GLY A 15 -0.45 5.31 2.55
CA GLY A 15 -0.15 6.70 2.21
C GLY A 15 0.63 7.44 3.32
N PRO A 16 0.77 8.78 3.19
CA PRO A 16 1.66 9.57 4.06
C PRO A 16 1.29 9.50 5.55
N ASP A 17 0.00 9.35 5.87
CA ASP A 17 -0.52 9.31 7.24
C ASP A 17 -0.64 7.87 7.81
N TRP A 18 0.25 6.98 7.39
CA TRP A 18 0.18 5.53 7.66
C TRP A 18 0.17 5.10 9.14
N LYS A 19 0.72 5.92 10.06
CA LYS A 19 0.98 5.49 11.44
C LYS A 19 -0.28 5.12 12.22
N LEU A 20 -1.37 5.86 12.02
CA LEU A 20 -2.63 5.60 12.72
C LEU A 20 -3.40 4.43 12.08
N PRO A 21 -3.60 4.38 10.75
CA PRO A 21 -4.29 3.27 10.11
C PRO A 21 -3.56 1.93 10.25
N LEU A 22 -2.22 1.93 10.32
CA LEU A 22 -1.46 0.69 10.46
C LEU A 22 -1.82 -0.07 11.75
N ALA A 23 -2.20 0.64 12.81
CA ALA A 23 -2.62 0.00 14.05
C ALA A 23 -3.88 -0.87 13.86
N SER A 24 -4.82 -0.41 13.05
CA SER A 24 -6.03 -1.17 12.70
C SER A 24 -5.71 -2.33 11.77
N VAL A 25 -4.87 -2.10 10.76
CA VAL A 25 -4.44 -3.15 9.82
C VAL A 25 -3.75 -4.31 10.53
N LEU A 26 -2.92 -4.03 11.53
CA LEU A 26 -2.19 -5.07 12.27
C LEU A 26 -3.05 -5.79 13.33
N GLY A 27 -4.18 -5.22 13.74
CA GLY A 27 -5.03 -5.78 14.80
C GLY A 27 -5.50 -7.22 14.54
N PRO A 28 -6.09 -7.52 13.37
CA PRO A 28 -6.54 -8.86 13.03
C PRO A 28 -5.45 -9.93 13.01
N HIS A 29 -4.18 -9.54 12.85
CA HIS A 29 -3.04 -10.44 12.75
C HIS A 29 -2.27 -10.60 14.06
N HIS A 30 -2.78 -10.06 15.17
CA HIS A 30 -2.06 -10.08 16.44
C HIS A 30 -1.89 -11.53 16.96
N PRO A 31 -0.68 -11.92 17.43
CA PRO A 31 -0.37 -13.32 17.79
C PRO A 31 -1.16 -13.86 18.98
N GLU A 32 -1.54 -12.99 19.92
CA GLU A 32 -2.38 -13.36 21.08
C GLU A 32 -3.89 -13.39 20.77
N GLY A 33 -4.26 -13.29 19.48
CA GLY A 33 -5.64 -13.28 19.04
C GLY A 33 -6.03 -11.97 18.34
N ALA A 34 -6.83 -12.14 17.28
CA ALA A 34 -7.35 -11.06 16.45
C ALA A 34 -8.10 -10.02 17.29
N ARG A 35 -7.88 -8.75 16.96
CA ARG A 35 -8.50 -7.59 17.61
C ARG A 35 -8.73 -6.50 16.59
N GLU A 36 -9.61 -5.54 16.90
CA GLU A 36 -9.92 -4.43 16.00
C GLU A 36 -8.67 -3.61 15.62
N LYS A 37 -7.79 -3.38 16.58
CA LYS A 37 -6.52 -2.65 16.40
C LYS A 37 -5.52 -2.94 17.51
N ILE A 38 -4.23 -2.74 17.23
CA ILE A 38 -3.19 -2.60 18.27
C ILE A 38 -3.14 -1.17 18.81
N ASP A 39 -2.37 -0.92 19.88
CA ASP A 39 -2.21 0.44 20.41
C ASP A 39 -1.48 1.34 19.38
N PRO A 40 -2.12 2.42 18.86
CA PRO A 40 -1.49 3.32 17.90
C PRO A 40 -0.23 4.03 18.43
N ARG A 41 -0.10 4.17 19.76
CA ARG A 41 1.13 4.72 20.36
C ARG A 41 2.33 3.81 20.13
N LEU A 42 2.14 2.50 20.03
CA LEU A 42 3.22 1.56 19.72
C LEU A 42 3.77 1.80 18.32
N VAL A 43 2.90 1.95 17.34
CA VAL A 43 3.30 2.22 15.95
C VAL A 43 4.10 3.52 15.85
N ARG A 44 3.67 4.57 16.56
CA ARG A 44 4.41 5.84 16.63
C ARG A 44 5.80 5.67 17.24
N ARG A 45 5.92 4.90 18.34
CA ARG A 45 7.21 4.62 18.98
C ARG A 45 8.12 3.76 18.11
N TRP A 46 7.58 2.82 17.34
CA TRP A 46 8.34 2.09 16.33
C TRP A 46 8.87 3.02 15.25
N ALA A 47 8.02 3.90 14.72
CA ALA A 47 8.38 4.88 13.70
C ALA A 47 9.40 5.92 14.17
N ALA A 48 9.44 6.23 15.47
CA ALA A 48 10.42 7.09 16.10
C ALA A 48 11.74 6.37 16.44
N GLY A 49 11.72 5.03 16.53
CA GLY A 49 12.86 4.24 17.00
C GLY A 49 12.92 4.08 18.53
N ASP A 50 11.96 4.64 19.26
CA ASP A 50 11.86 4.57 20.72
C ASP A 50 11.51 3.17 21.24
N ARG A 51 11.07 2.27 20.36
CA ARG A 51 10.74 0.88 20.69
C ARG A 51 11.04 -0.04 19.52
N ALA A 52 11.59 -1.21 19.82
CA ALA A 52 11.82 -2.25 18.82
C ALA A 52 10.49 -2.74 18.22
N ILE A 53 10.54 -3.04 16.91
CA ILE A 53 9.42 -3.61 16.17
C ILE A 53 9.35 -5.11 16.50
N PRO A 54 8.19 -5.63 16.95
CA PRO A 54 8.03 -7.06 17.22
C PRO A 54 8.26 -7.92 15.97
N GLY A 55 8.82 -9.11 16.15
CA GLY A 55 9.17 -10.01 15.04
C GLY A 55 7.98 -10.45 14.17
N TRP A 56 6.77 -10.53 14.75
CA TRP A 56 5.55 -10.92 14.02
C TRP A 56 5.06 -9.85 13.03
N VAL A 57 5.48 -8.59 13.16
CA VAL A 57 5.00 -7.51 12.28
C VAL A 57 5.55 -7.69 10.87
N ALA A 58 6.80 -8.12 10.72
CA ALA A 58 7.44 -8.26 9.41
C ALA A 58 6.70 -9.23 8.45
N PRO A 59 6.36 -10.47 8.83
CA PRO A 59 5.62 -11.37 7.94
C PRO A 59 4.25 -10.81 7.55
N VAL A 60 3.52 -10.20 8.49
CA VAL A 60 2.22 -9.56 8.19
C VAL A 60 2.36 -8.45 7.15
N ILE A 61 3.37 -7.59 7.30
CA ILE A 61 3.64 -6.51 6.33
C ILE A 61 4.01 -7.07 4.94
N ILE A 62 4.75 -8.18 4.88
CA ILE A 62 5.07 -8.84 3.61
C ILE A 62 3.79 -9.27 2.90
N ASP A 63 2.91 -9.98 3.59
CA ASP A 63 1.65 -10.47 3.01
C ASP A 63 0.78 -9.31 2.51
N LEU A 64 0.63 -8.26 3.32
CA LEU A 64 -0.15 -7.07 2.97
C LEU A 64 0.45 -6.31 1.77
N LEU A 65 1.77 -6.19 1.68
CA LEU A 65 2.42 -5.55 0.53
C LEU A 65 2.24 -6.36 -0.75
N MET A 66 2.29 -7.69 -0.66
CA MET A 66 2.05 -8.58 -1.79
C MET A 66 0.61 -8.49 -2.28
N GLU A 67 -0.36 -8.43 -1.37
CA GLU A 67 -1.77 -8.19 -1.71
C GLU A 67 -1.96 -6.82 -2.36
N ARG A 68 -1.43 -5.76 -1.73
CA ARG A 68 -1.51 -4.40 -2.25
C ARG A 68 -0.87 -4.25 -3.63
N SER A 69 0.24 -4.93 -3.88
CA SER A 69 0.88 -4.93 -5.19
C SER A 69 -0.02 -5.53 -6.28
N LYS A 70 -0.78 -6.59 -5.97
CA LYS A 70 -1.73 -7.18 -6.91
C LYS A 70 -2.88 -6.23 -7.20
N GLU A 71 -3.45 -5.62 -6.17
CA GLU A 71 -4.52 -4.61 -6.31
C GLU A 71 -4.09 -3.44 -7.20
N LEU A 72 -2.90 -2.89 -6.95
CA LEU A 72 -2.38 -1.76 -7.71
C LEU A 72 -2.13 -2.12 -9.18
N ASN A 73 -1.65 -3.33 -9.46
CA ASN A 73 -1.50 -3.81 -10.84
C ASN A 73 -2.85 -3.94 -11.56
N ASN A 74 -3.87 -4.45 -10.87
CA ASN A 74 -5.22 -4.53 -11.42
C ASN A 74 -5.78 -3.14 -11.71
N LEU A 75 -5.65 -2.20 -10.76
CA LEU A 75 -6.10 -0.82 -10.94
C LEU A 75 -5.37 -0.11 -12.09
N ALA A 76 -4.08 -0.36 -12.28
CA ALA A 76 -3.32 0.16 -13.40
C ALA A 76 -3.87 -0.36 -14.74
N TRP A 77 -4.21 -1.65 -14.80
CA TRP A 77 -4.82 -2.28 -15.96
C TRP A 77 -6.21 -1.71 -16.25
N ASP A 78 -7.07 -1.63 -15.24
CA ASP A 78 -8.43 -1.07 -15.35
C ASP A 78 -8.41 0.39 -15.82
N ALA A 79 -7.49 1.20 -15.28
CA ALA A 79 -7.33 2.60 -15.68
C ALA A 79 -6.91 2.74 -17.15
N ALA A 80 -5.98 1.89 -17.61
CA ALA A 80 -5.56 1.88 -19.01
C ALA A 80 -6.71 1.50 -19.95
N HIS A 81 -7.46 0.43 -19.63
CA HIS A 81 -8.61 -0.01 -20.44
C HIS A 81 -9.72 1.02 -20.49
N LEU A 82 -10.01 1.67 -19.35
CA LEU A 82 -10.99 2.76 -19.32
C LEU A 82 -10.55 3.93 -20.19
N ALA A 83 -9.26 4.31 -20.15
CA ALA A 83 -8.73 5.37 -20.99
C ALA A 83 -8.84 5.04 -22.49
N GLU A 84 -8.48 3.82 -22.90
CA GLU A 84 -8.63 3.34 -24.29
C GLU A 84 -10.10 3.40 -24.75
N ARG A 85 -11.02 2.87 -23.93
CA ARG A 85 -12.46 2.92 -24.22
C ARG A 85 -12.97 4.35 -24.39
N LEU A 86 -12.55 5.27 -23.54
CA LEU A 86 -12.94 6.68 -23.63
C LEU A 86 -12.35 7.38 -24.87
N ILE A 87 -11.18 6.96 -25.35
CA ILE A 87 -10.58 7.44 -26.60
C ILE A 87 -11.43 6.98 -27.79
N ASP A 88 -11.83 5.71 -27.81
CA ASP A 88 -12.62 5.12 -28.89
C ASP A 88 -14.05 5.66 -28.94
N GLU A 89 -14.72 5.79 -27.79
CA GLU A 89 -16.06 6.39 -27.67
C GLU A 89 -16.07 7.89 -27.99
N GLY A 90 -14.93 8.57 -27.75
CA GLY A 90 -14.76 10.01 -27.95
C GLY A 90 -14.46 10.46 -29.38
N GLY A 91 -14.35 9.55 -30.36
CA GLY A 91 -14.21 9.92 -31.78
C GLY A 91 -12.93 10.68 -32.16
N GLY A 92 -11.84 10.49 -31.41
CA GLY A 92 -10.54 11.09 -31.70
C GLY A 92 -10.27 12.38 -30.93
N TYR A 93 -9.68 12.25 -29.74
CA TYR A 93 -8.90 13.34 -29.18
C TYR A 93 -7.63 13.49 -30.01
N GLY A 94 -7.64 14.47 -30.92
CA GLY A 94 -6.46 14.84 -31.70
C GLY A 94 -5.24 15.07 -30.78
N LYS A 95 -4.17 14.33 -31.08
CA LYS A 95 -2.79 14.48 -30.57
C LYS A 95 -2.49 13.93 -29.17
N TYR A 96 -2.30 12.61 -29.09
CA TYR A 96 -1.11 12.09 -28.38
C TYR A 96 -0.18 11.47 -29.42
N PRO A 97 1.12 11.81 -29.44
CA PRO A 97 2.05 11.21 -30.37
C PRO A 97 2.20 9.73 -29.99
N THR A 98 1.58 8.84 -30.77
CA THR A 98 1.92 7.43 -30.72
C THR A 98 3.37 7.31 -31.17
N ALA A 99 4.24 6.81 -30.29
CA ALA A 99 5.62 6.54 -30.62
C ALA A 99 5.64 5.62 -31.86
N LYS A 100 6.24 6.12 -32.95
CA LYS A 100 6.47 5.30 -34.15
C LYS A 100 7.41 4.17 -33.75
N LYS A 101 6.98 2.93 -34.00
CA LYS A 101 7.89 1.79 -34.09
C LYS A 101 8.55 1.85 -35.46
N ASP A 102 9.87 1.90 -35.46
CA ASP A 102 10.74 1.69 -36.63
C ASP A 102 10.64 0.25 -37.15
#